data_AF-A0A2E4SNV7-F1
#
_entry.id   AF-A0A2E4SNV7-F1
#
_cell.length_a   1.000
_cell.length_b   1.000
_cell.length_c   1.000
_cell.angle_alpha   90.00
_cell.angle_beta   90.00
_cell.angle_gamma   90.00
#
_symmetry.space_group_name_H-M   'P 1'
#
loop_
_entity.id
_entity.type
_entity.pdbx_description
1 polymer ?
#
loop_
_entity_poly.entity_id
_entity_poly.type
_entity_poly.pdbx_seq_one_letter_code
_entity_poly.pdbx_strand_id
1 'polypeptide(L)'
;MKTVTTPETLQLTPEDNRRLAGLCGQNNTHLKQIEARFDVKISHRGHLFLIDGEADNVGNARNVLQALYDDTRDDVVLSNENVHMRISQLPNDD
;
A
#
# COMPACT_ATOMS: atom_id res chain seq x y z
N MET A 1 -10.87 -2.59 -31.56
CA MET A 1 -11.46 -2.72 -30.20
C MET A 1 -11.13 -1.44 -29.48
N LYS A 2 -12.12 -0.67 -28.99
CA LYS A 2 -11.83 0.56 -28.25
C LYS A 2 -11.47 0.14 -26.83
N THR A 3 -10.20 0.22 -26.47
CA THR A 3 -9.77 -0.03 -25.09
C THR A 3 -10.36 1.09 -24.24
N VAL A 4 -11.22 0.72 -23.29
CA VAL A 4 -11.87 1.68 -22.39
C VAL A 4 -10.90 1.90 -21.24
N THR A 5 -10.20 3.03 -21.28
CA THR A 5 -9.31 3.46 -20.19
C THR A 5 -10.18 4.06 -19.08
N THR A 6 -10.13 3.50 -17.88
CA THR A 6 -10.92 3.98 -16.73
C THR A 6 -10.00 4.17 -15.53
N PRO A 7 -9.82 5.41 -15.04
CA PRO A 7 -9.07 5.63 -13.81
C PRO A 7 -9.87 5.08 -12.63
N GLU A 8 -9.25 4.23 -11.82
CA GLU A 8 -9.80 3.69 -10.59
C GLU A 8 -9.05 4.25 -9.37
N THR A 9 -9.81 4.59 -8.33
CA THR A 9 -9.25 5.03 -7.05
C THR A 9 -9.38 3.92 -6.02
N LEU A 10 -8.24 3.56 -5.42
CA LEU A 10 -8.14 2.58 -4.36
C LEU A 10 -7.72 3.29 -3.07
N GLN A 11 -8.58 3.22 -2.06
CA GLN A 11 -8.28 3.74 -0.74
C GLN A 11 -7.88 2.58 0.18
N LEU A 12 -6.61 2.56 0.61
CA LEU A 12 -6.13 1.56 1.56
C LEU A 12 -6.41 2.06 2.98
N THR A 13 -7.01 1.21 3.81
CA THR A 13 -7.28 1.52 5.22
C THR A 13 -6.85 0.35 6.08
N PRO A 14 -6.21 0.59 7.25
CA PRO A 14 -5.90 1.89 7.88
C PRO A 14 -4.79 2.73 7.19
N GLU A 15 -4.75 4.04 7.47
CA GLU A 15 -3.76 5.00 6.95
C GLU A 15 -2.37 4.84 7.60
N ASP A 16 -1.82 3.63 7.54
CA ASP A 16 -0.55 3.29 8.17
C ASP A 16 0.63 3.56 7.23
N ASN A 17 1.36 4.65 7.47
CA ASN A 17 2.50 5.06 6.65
C ASN A 17 3.62 4.00 6.57
N ARG A 18 3.77 3.13 7.58
CA ARG A 18 4.78 2.07 7.56
C ARG A 18 4.40 0.97 6.57
N ARG A 19 3.13 0.56 6.60
CA ARG A 19 2.56 -0.40 5.64
C ARG A 19 2.60 0.15 4.22
N LEU A 20 2.25 1.43 4.05
CA LEU A 20 2.31 2.12 2.76
C LEU A 20 3.75 2.20 2.21
N ALA A 21 4.73 2.47 3.07
CA ALA A 21 6.14 2.47 2.68
C ALA A 21 6.62 1.06 2.27
N GLY A 22 6.22 0.02 3.01
CA GLY A 22 6.49 -1.38 2.67
C GLY A 22 5.85 -1.80 1.34
N LEU A 23 4.59 -1.41 1.13
CA LEU A 23 3.84 -1.64 -0.11
C LEU A 23 4.53 -1.01 -1.31
N CYS A 24 4.86 0.28 -1.23
CA CYS A 24 5.55 0.99 -2.32
C CYS A 24 6.95 0.41 -2.57
N GLY A 25 7.57 -0.17 -1.55
CA GLY A 25 8.95 -0.62 -1.57
C GLY A 25 9.92 0.55 -1.66
N GLN A 26 11.22 0.24 -1.67
CA GLN A 26 12.25 1.26 -1.76
C GLN A 26 12.14 2.00 -3.10
N ASN A 27 12.00 3.33 -3.05
CA ASN A 27 11.90 4.19 -4.25
C ASN A 27 10.73 3.85 -5.20
N ASN A 28 9.60 3.34 -4.67
CA ASN A 28 8.42 2.95 -5.46
C ASN A 28 8.68 1.82 -6.46
N THR A 29 9.68 0.99 -6.18
CA THR A 29 10.08 -0.13 -7.05
C THR A 29 8.93 -1.11 -7.30
N HIS A 30 8.07 -1.35 -6.30
CA HIS A 30 6.93 -2.27 -6.48
C HIS A 30 5.89 -1.67 -7.43
N LEU A 31 5.57 -0.38 -7.26
CA LEU A 31 4.62 0.31 -8.14
C LEU A 31 5.10 0.28 -9.59
N LYS A 32 6.36 0.62 -9.84
CA LYS A 32 6.96 0.60 -11.19
C LYS A 32 6.90 -0.77 -11.86
N GLN A 33 7.05 -1.85 -11.09
CA GLN A 33 6.91 -3.21 -11.63
C GLN A 33 5.48 -3.51 -12.05
N ILE A 34 4.49 -3.10 -11.26
CA ILE A 34 3.06 -3.28 -11.59
C ILE A 34 2.71 -2.43 -12.81
N GLU A 35 3.14 -1.17 -12.84
CA GLU A 35 2.96 -0.26 -13.99
C GLU A 35 3.53 -0.86 -15.27
N ALA A 36 4.78 -1.34 -15.24
CA ALA A 36 5.44 -1.93 -16.41
C ALA A 36 4.84 -3.28 -16.83
N ARG A 37 4.26 -4.05 -15.88
CA ARG A 37 3.68 -5.38 -16.15
C ARG A 37 2.30 -5.28 -16.78
N PHE A 38 1.48 -4.35 -16.32
CA PHE A 38 0.09 -4.19 -16.73
C PHE A 38 -0.13 -3.01 -17.68
N ASP A 39 0.93 -2.29 -18.06
CA ASP A 39 0.85 -1.06 -18.88
C ASP A 39 -0.16 -0.05 -18.28
N VAL A 40 -0.05 0.16 -16.97
CA VAL A 40 -0.88 1.10 -16.21
C VAL A 40 -0.01 2.17 -15.55
N LYS A 41 -0.65 3.26 -15.12
CA LYS A 41 -0.01 4.33 -14.35
C LYS A 41 -0.56 4.36 -12.95
N ILE A 42 0.30 4.27 -11.94
CA ILE A 42 -0.07 4.22 -10.53
C ILE A 42 0.50 5.46 -9.83
N SER A 43 -0.39 6.28 -9.30
CA SER A 43 -0.05 7.45 -8.47
C SER A 43 -0.57 7.23 -7.06
N HIS A 44 0.18 7.62 -6.04
CA HIS A 44 -0.28 7.48 -4.65
C HIS A 44 -0.06 8.78 -3.88
N ARG A 45 -0.97 9.07 -2.95
CA ARG A 45 -0.90 10.21 -2.03
C ARG A 45 -1.31 9.77 -0.64
N GLY A 46 -0.34 9.32 0.15
CA GLY A 46 -0.59 8.67 1.42
C GLY A 46 -1.31 7.33 1.19
N HIS A 47 -2.52 7.21 1.72
CA HIS A 47 -3.31 5.99 1.66
C HIS A 47 -4.23 5.89 0.42
N LEU A 48 -4.24 6.92 -0.42
CA LEU A 48 -5.01 6.97 -1.68
C LEU A 48 -4.11 6.60 -2.86
N PHE A 49 -4.53 5.60 -3.62
CA PHE A 49 -3.88 5.13 -4.84
C PHE A 49 -4.82 5.39 -6.02
N LEU A 50 -4.28 5.93 -7.10
CA LEU A 50 -4.95 6.19 -8.36
C LEU A 50 -4.28 5.33 -9.42
N ILE A 51 -5.05 4.49 -10.07
CA ILE A 51 -4.60 3.58 -11.11
C ILE A 51 -5.29 4.02 -12.39
N ASP A 52 -4.51 4.43 -13.39
CA ASP A 52 -5.00 4.89 -14.68
C ASP A 52 -4.48 3.94 -15.77
N GLY A 53 -5.39 3.42 -16.59
CA GLY A 53 -5.05 2.43 -17.60
C GLY A 53 -6.28 1.72 -18.16
N GLU A 54 -6.04 0.65 -18.92
CA GLU A 54 -7.11 -0.19 -19.46
C GLU A 54 -7.92 -0.84 -18.32
N ALA A 55 -9.25 -0.86 -18.44
CA ALA A 55 -10.13 -1.36 -17.37
C ALA A 55 -9.77 -2.76 -16.84
N ASP A 56 -9.32 -3.68 -17.71
CA ASP A 56 -8.90 -5.02 -17.32
C ASP A 56 -7.60 -4.99 -16.50
N ASN A 57 -6.61 -4.23 -16.98
CA ASN A 57 -5.32 -4.05 -16.32
C ASN A 57 -5.43 -3.29 -15.00
N VAL A 58 -6.31 -2.29 -14.93
CA VAL A 58 -6.59 -1.52 -13.71
C VAL A 58 -7.12 -2.44 -12.61
N GLY A 59 -8.08 -3.32 -12.93
CA GLY A 59 -8.60 -4.32 -11.99
C GLY A 59 -7.52 -5.30 -11.50
N ASN A 60 -6.64 -5.74 -12.40
CA ASN A 60 -5.51 -6.61 -12.06
C ASN A 60 -4.49 -5.89 -11.14
N ALA A 61 -4.11 -4.66 -11.48
CA ALA A 61 -3.19 -3.84 -10.69
C ALA A 61 -3.75 -3.53 -9.29
N ARG A 62 -5.05 -3.24 -9.19
CA ARG A 62 -5.75 -3.06 -7.91
C ARG A 62 -5.66 -4.30 -7.03
N ASN A 63 -5.93 -5.48 -7.58
CA ASN A 63 -5.85 -6.74 -6.81
C ASN A 63 -4.44 -6.98 -6.28
N VAL A 64 -3.41 -6.71 -7.09
CA VAL A 64 -2.01 -6.84 -6.67
C VAL A 64 -1.67 -5.84 -5.56
N LEU A 65 -2.07 -4.57 -5.70
CA LEU A 65 -1.88 -3.55 -4.66
C LEU A 65 -2.54 -3.95 -3.34
N GLN A 66 -3.76 -4.47 -3.39
CA GLN A 66 -4.49 -4.90 -2.21
C GLN A 66 -3.84 -6.12 -1.54
N ALA A 67 -3.38 -7.09 -2.33
CA ALA A 67 -2.65 -8.26 -1.83
C ALA A 67 -1.32 -7.87 -1.19
N LEU A 68 -0.53 -7.01 -1.83
CA LEU A 68 0.72 -6.49 -1.25
C LEU A 68 0.46 -5.68 0.03
N TYR A 69 -0.62 -4.92 0.09
CA TYR A 69 -0.99 -4.20 1.30
C TYR A 69 -1.40 -5.17 2.43
N ASP A 70 -2.08 -6.26 2.11
CA ASP A 70 -2.41 -7.29 3.11
C ASP A 70 -1.16 -8.04 3.59
N ASP A 71 -0.19 -8.30 2.70
CA ASP A 71 1.11 -8.90 3.06
C ASP A 71 1.89 -8.02 4.06
N THR A 72 1.84 -6.69 3.89
CA THR A 72 2.44 -5.74 4.86
C THR A 72 1.74 -5.73 6.23
N ARG A 73 0.57 -6.37 6.36
CA ARG A 73 -0.11 -6.55 7.66
C ARG A 73 0.58 -7.60 8.51
N ASP A 74 1.08 -8.66 7.88
CA ASP A 74 1.66 -9.82 8.56
C ASP A 74 3.10 -9.53 9.01
N ASP A 75 3.78 -8.61 8.33
CA ASP A 75 5.00 -7.98 8.81
C ASP A 75 4.64 -7.03 9.97
N VAL A 76 4.52 -7.59 11.18
CA VAL A 76 4.24 -6.87 12.43
C VAL A 76 5.36 -5.86 12.67
N VAL A 77 5.25 -4.70 12.06
CA VAL A 77 6.11 -3.58 12.37
C VAL A 77 5.69 -3.07 13.74
N LEU A 78 6.43 -3.49 14.77
CA LEU A 78 6.43 -2.87 16.08
C LEU A 78 6.67 -1.37 15.89
N SER A 79 5.60 -0.60 15.93
CA SER A 79 5.67 0.85 15.83
C SER A 79 6.33 1.44 17.07
N ASN A 80 7.14 2.49 16.94
CA ASN A 80 7.79 3.15 18.09
C ASN A 80 6.76 3.64 19.12
N GLU A 81 5.54 3.90 18.70
CA GLU A 81 4.40 4.20 19.57
C GLU A 81 3.96 2.98 20.43
N ASN A 82 4.03 1.77 19.89
CA ASN A 82 3.78 0.55 20.68
C ASN A 82 4.90 0.31 21.71
N VAL A 83 6.14 0.69 21.39
CA VAL A 83 7.25 0.64 22.35
C VAL A 83 7.01 1.63 23.50
N HIS A 84 6.56 2.85 23.20
CA HIS A 84 6.30 3.87 24.23
C HIS A 84 5.17 3.44 25.19
N MET A 85 4.06 2.88 24.66
CA MET A 85 2.99 2.34 25.50
C MET A 85 3.42 1.11 26.32
N ARG A 86 4.24 0.21 25.76
CA ARG A 86 4.74 -0.96 26.50
C ARG A 86 5.69 -0.57 27.63
N ILE A 87 6.52 0.45 27.44
CA ILE A 87 7.43 0.96 28.48
C ILE A 87 6.62 1.60 29.62
N SER A 88 5.54 2.33 29.32
CA SER A 88 4.68 2.95 30.35
C SER A 88 3.81 1.95 31.14
N GLN A 89 3.72 0.68 30.73
CA GLN A 89 2.94 -0.36 31.43
C GLN A 89 3.77 -1.27 32.33
N LEU A 90 5.08 -1.06 32.44
CA LEU A 90 5.90 -1.72 33.47
C LEU A 90 5.81 -0.90 34.76
N PRO A 91 5.06 -1.34 35.78
CA PRO A 91 5.18 -0.75 37.10
C PRO A 91 6.61 -1.03 37.57
N ASN A 92 7.40 0.03 37.75
CA ASN A 92 8.53 -0.05 38.66
C ASN A 92 7.91 -0.15 40.06
N ASP A 93 7.87 -1.37 40.58
CA ASP A 93 7.63 -1.65 41.99
C ASP A 93 8.75 -0.94 42.78
N ASP A 94 8.36 -0.06 43.71
CA ASP A 94 9.22 0.73 44.60
C ASP A 94 10.00 -0.16 45.59
#